data_AF-A0A2W0C5K1-F1
#
_entry.id   AF-A0A2W0C5K1-F1
#
_cell.length_a   1.000
_cell.length_b   1.000
_cell.length_c   1.000
_cell.angle_alpha   90.00
_cell.angle_beta   90.00
_cell.angle_gamma   90.00
#
_symmetry.space_group_name_H-M   'P 1'
#
loop_
_entity.id
_entity.type
_entity.pdbx_description
1 polymer ?
#
loop_
_entity_poly.entity_id
_entity_poly.type
_entity_poly.pdbx_seq_one_letter_code
_entity_poly.pdbx_strand_id
1 'polypeptide(L)'
;MQWDSAVSLAFAAEQLFAAAQLLTSDLVPANQALELVHERHLVPLLDNGDFLPEPVRHQIVEAQHSYDTAVSKGLTRDFARCLASELMKILSEVTGILKQISGRSLLNLDRRVA
;
A
#
# COMPACT_ATOMS: atom_id res chain seq x y z
N MET A 1 -15.15 4.50 -15.96
CA MET A 1 -14.32 3.52 -15.22
C MET A 1 -12.98 4.06 -14.70
N GLN A 2 -12.46 5.24 -15.10
CA GLN A 2 -11.22 5.80 -14.49
C GLN A 2 -11.39 6.25 -13.02
N TRP A 3 -12.60 6.59 -12.61
CA TRP A 3 -12.90 7.00 -11.22
C TRP A 3 -12.71 5.85 -10.23
N ASP A 4 -13.12 4.63 -10.61
CA ASP A 4 -13.00 3.44 -9.77
C ASP A 4 -11.52 3.09 -9.49
N SER A 5 -10.65 3.31 -10.48
CA SER A 5 -9.20 3.13 -10.32
C SER A 5 -8.56 4.19 -9.43
N ALA A 6 -8.98 5.45 -9.51
CA ALA A 6 -8.44 6.52 -8.67
C ALA A 6 -8.83 6.35 -7.19
N VAL A 7 -10.08 5.94 -6.91
CA VAL A 7 -10.54 5.64 -5.55
C VAL A 7 -9.79 4.44 -4.98
N SER A 8 -9.63 3.36 -5.76
CA SER A 8 -8.91 2.16 -5.33
C SER A 8 -7.44 2.44 -5.04
N LEU A 9 -6.78 3.25 -5.86
CA LEU A 9 -5.41 3.69 -5.62
C LEU A 9 -5.30 4.63 -4.40
N ALA A 10 -6.26 5.51 -4.17
CA ALA A 10 -6.28 6.38 -2.99
C ALA A 10 -6.44 5.56 -1.70
N PHE A 11 -7.35 4.58 -1.72
CA PHE A 11 -7.50 3.61 -0.65
C PHE A 11 -6.18 2.84 -0.41
N ALA A 12 -5.54 2.35 -1.47
CA ALA A 12 -4.25 1.69 -1.35
C ALA A 12 -3.18 2.58 -0.73
N ALA A 13 -3.11 3.84 -1.14
CA ALA A 13 -2.17 4.81 -0.57
C ALA A 13 -2.41 5.02 0.94
N GLU A 14 -3.67 5.14 1.36
CA GLU A 14 -4.04 5.30 2.76
C GLU A 14 -3.63 4.08 3.60
N GLN A 15 -3.97 2.87 3.14
CA GLN A 15 -3.64 1.63 3.86
C GLN A 15 -2.12 1.42 3.97
N LEU A 16 -1.37 1.65 2.88
CA LEU A 16 0.09 1.52 2.88
C LEU A 16 0.77 2.52 3.82
N PHE A 17 0.27 3.76 3.85
CA PHE A 17 0.78 4.79 4.75
C PHE A 17 0.50 4.46 6.22
N ALA A 18 -0.74 4.09 6.55
CA ALA A 18 -1.12 3.69 7.90
C ALA A 18 -0.30 2.50 8.41
N ALA A 19 -0.10 1.48 7.55
CA ALA A 19 0.73 0.33 7.85
C ALA A 19 2.20 0.73 8.12
N ALA A 20 2.80 1.55 7.26
CA ALA A 20 4.18 2.01 7.45
C ALA A 20 4.35 2.82 8.74
N GLN A 21 3.38 3.67 9.09
CA GLN A 21 3.38 4.41 10.36
C GLN A 21 3.29 3.46 11.57
N LEU A 22 2.43 2.45 11.49
CA LEU A 22 2.29 1.48 12.58
C LEU A 22 3.58 0.66 12.82
N LEU A 23 4.23 0.22 11.75
CA LEU A 23 5.48 -0.57 11.82
C LEU A 23 6.69 0.23 12.32
N THR A 24 6.67 1.56 12.13
CA THR A 24 7.73 2.46 12.58
C THR A 24 7.46 3.07 13.95
N SER A 25 6.27 2.83 14.51
CA SER A 25 5.88 3.33 15.83
C SER A 25 6.66 2.64 16.94
N ASP A 26 7.22 3.44 17.85
CA ASP A 26 7.83 2.93 19.08
C ASP A 26 6.79 2.68 20.19
N LEU A 27 5.52 3.04 19.96
CA LEU A 27 4.42 2.93 20.93
C LEU A 27 3.75 1.55 20.92
N VAL A 28 3.97 0.76 19.87
CA VAL A 28 3.36 -0.57 19.71
C VAL A 28 4.49 -1.60 19.62
N PRO A 29 4.41 -2.72 20.37
CA PRO A 29 5.37 -3.82 20.23
C PRO A 29 5.45 -4.31 18.78
N ALA A 30 6.66 -4.59 18.29
CA ALA A 30 6.89 -4.88 16.87
C ALA A 30 6.08 -6.07 16.36
N ASN A 31 5.95 -7.13 17.15
CA ASN A 31 5.12 -8.30 16.82
C ASN A 31 3.65 -7.92 16.64
N GLN A 32 3.10 -7.13 17.56
CA GLN A 32 1.71 -6.67 17.50
C GLN A 32 1.49 -5.71 16.33
N ALA A 33 2.44 -4.80 16.07
CA ALA A 33 2.37 -3.91 14.91
C ALA A 33 2.36 -4.70 13.60
N LEU A 34 3.21 -5.73 13.49
CA LEU A 34 3.29 -6.62 12.34
C LEU A 34 1.99 -7.41 12.12
N GLU A 35 1.43 -8.01 13.18
CA GLU A 35 0.14 -8.70 13.12
C GLU A 35 -1.00 -7.76 12.67
N LEU A 36 -1.08 -6.57 13.27
CA LEU A 36 -2.08 -5.58 12.91
C LEU A 36 -1.94 -5.09 11.47
N VAL A 37 -0.71 -4.88 10.99
CA VAL A 37 -0.46 -4.51 9.58
C VAL A 37 -0.93 -5.62 8.64
N HIS A 38 -0.60 -6.86 8.94
CA HIS A 38 -1.04 -7.98 8.14
C HIS A 38 -2.58 -8.05 8.07
N GLU A 39 -3.25 -8.09 9.22
CA GLU A 39 -4.70 -8.30 9.29
C GLU A 39 -5.52 -7.10 8.80
N ARG A 40 -5.09 -5.87 9.11
CA ARG A 40 -5.92 -4.67 8.93
C ARG A 40 -5.56 -3.84 7.70
N HIS A 41 -4.38 -4.05 7.13
CA HIS A 41 -3.91 -3.25 6.01
C HIS A 41 -3.54 -4.10 4.80
N LEU A 42 -2.73 -5.15 4.95
CA LEU A 42 -2.31 -5.98 3.81
C LEU A 42 -3.42 -6.90 3.29
N VAL A 43 -4.11 -7.64 4.18
CA VAL A 43 -5.21 -8.53 3.78
C VAL A 43 -6.33 -7.77 3.05
N PRO A 44 -6.85 -6.64 3.57
CA PRO A 44 -7.87 -5.87 2.86
C PRO A 44 -7.41 -5.32 1.50
N LEU A 45 -6.11 -5.02 1.34
CA LEU A 45 -5.57 -4.59 0.05
C LEU A 45 -5.55 -5.72 -0.98
N LEU A 46 -5.25 -6.95 -0.53
CA LEU A 46 -5.25 -8.13 -1.38
C LEU A 46 -6.67 -8.56 -1.74
N ASP A 47 -7.61 -8.50 -0.79
CA ASP A 47 -9.04 -8.79 -1.03
C ASP A 47 -9.66 -7.86 -2.08
N ASN A 48 -9.13 -6.63 -2.20
CA ASN A 48 -9.54 -5.65 -3.20
C ASN A 48 -8.51 -5.48 -4.33
N GLY A 49 -7.57 -6.43 -4.46
CA GLY A 49 -6.41 -6.32 -5.35
C GLY A 49 -6.74 -6.28 -6.84
N ASP A 50 -7.92 -6.76 -7.24
CA ASP A 50 -8.38 -6.76 -8.63
C ASP A 50 -8.55 -5.35 -9.21
N PHE A 51 -8.71 -4.35 -8.35
CA PHE A 51 -8.82 -2.94 -8.75
C PHE A 51 -7.47 -2.21 -8.78
N LEU A 52 -6.39 -2.89 -8.38
CA LEU A 52 -5.04 -2.33 -8.38
C LEU A 52 -4.31 -2.66 -9.68
N PRO A 53 -3.42 -1.77 -10.15
CA PRO A 53 -2.50 -2.10 -11.23
C PRO A 53 -1.68 -3.35 -10.89
N GLU A 54 -1.50 -4.23 -11.89
CA GLU A 54 -0.75 -5.48 -11.75
C GLU A 54 0.59 -5.33 -11.00
N PRO A 55 1.44 -4.33 -11.30
CA PRO A 55 2.72 -4.18 -10.60
C PRO A 55 2.56 -3.88 -9.11
N VAL A 56 1.56 -3.08 -8.74
CA VAL A 56 1.25 -2.75 -7.35
C VAL A 56 0.74 -3.98 -6.61
N ARG A 57 -0.18 -4.73 -7.23
CA ARG A 57 -0.72 -5.97 -6.64
C ARG A 57 0.39 -6.98 -6.38
N HIS A 58 1.30 -7.19 -7.34
CA HIS A 58 2.43 -8.10 -7.19
C HIS A 58 3.31 -7.75 -5.98
N GLN A 59 3.65 -6.47 -5.81
CA GLN A 59 4.48 -6.03 -4.68
C GLN A 59 3.78 -6.21 -3.32
N ILE A 60 2.46 -6.02 -3.25
CA ILE A 60 1.69 -6.28 -2.02
C ILE A 60 1.67 -7.78 -1.70
N VAL A 61 1.53 -8.64 -2.72
CA VAL A 61 1.63 -10.10 -2.55
C VAL A 61 3.03 -10.51 -2.07
N GLU A 62 4.09 -9.91 -2.60
CA GLU A 62 5.46 -10.15 -2.14
C GLU A 62 5.64 -9.72 -0.67
N ALA A 63 5.13 -8.54 -0.29
CA ALA A 63 5.16 -8.08 1.10
C ALA A 63 4.41 -9.03 2.05
N GLN A 64 3.26 -9.55 1.62
CA GLN A 64 2.50 -10.56 2.35
C GLN A 64 3.30 -11.86 2.50
N HIS A 65 3.93 -12.34 1.42
CA HIS A 65 4.75 -13.54 1.47
C HIS A 65 5.98 -13.39 2.39
N SER A 66 6.60 -12.21 2.39
CA SER A 66 7.68 -11.85 3.32
C SER A 66 7.20 -11.91 4.77
N TYR A 67 6.00 -11.41 5.07
CA TYR A 67 5.38 -11.51 6.39
C TYR A 67 5.15 -12.98 6.80
N ASP A 68 4.51 -13.79 5.95
CA ASP A 68 4.22 -15.20 6.25
C ASP A 68 5.50 -16.01 6.53
N THR A 69 6.56 -15.72 5.77
CA THR A 69 7.86 -16.32 5.99
C THR A 69 8.46 -15.89 7.33
N ALA A 70 8.32 -14.62 7.71
CA ALA A 70 8.84 -14.07 8.96
C ALA A 70 8.10 -14.62 10.19
N VAL A 71 6.80 -14.93 10.09
CA VAL A 71 6.02 -15.56 11.18
C VAL A 71 6.70 -16.85 11.66
N SER A 72 7.19 -17.68 10.73
CA SER A 72 7.88 -18.93 11.06
C SER A 72 9.29 -18.75 11.67
N LYS A 73 9.91 -17.59 11.44
CA LYS A 73 11.29 -17.26 11.86
C LYS A 73 11.35 -16.34 13.09
N GLY A 74 10.21 -15.81 13.52
CA GLY A 74 10.08 -14.81 14.56
C GLY A 74 9.98 -13.38 14.00
N LEU A 75 8.97 -12.66 14.44
CA LEU A 75 8.70 -11.27 14.07
C LEU A 75 9.61 -10.33 14.88
N THR A 76 10.49 -9.60 14.19
CA THR A 76 11.48 -8.71 14.81
C THR A 76 11.24 -7.25 14.45
N ARG A 77 11.83 -6.34 15.23
CA ARG A 77 11.78 -4.89 14.95
C ARG A 77 12.49 -4.52 13.65
N ASP A 78 13.59 -5.21 13.33
CA ASP A 78 14.32 -4.97 12.09
C ASP A 78 13.51 -5.43 10.89
N PHE A 79 12.79 -6.55 11.00
CA PHE A 79 11.83 -6.96 9.99
C PHE A 79 10.71 -5.93 9.82
N ALA A 80 10.13 -5.41 10.92
CA ALA A 80 9.11 -4.36 10.84
C ALA A 80 9.60 -3.12 10.08
N ARG A 81 10.86 -2.70 10.30
CA ARG A 81 11.48 -1.57 9.58
C ARG A 81 11.71 -1.87 8.10
N CYS A 82 12.16 -3.08 7.77
CA CYS A 82 12.31 -3.52 6.39
C CYS A 82 10.96 -3.51 5.66
N LEU A 83 9.95 -4.14 6.26
CA LEU A 83 8.59 -4.18 5.72
C LEU A 83 8.02 -2.77 5.56
N ALA A 84 8.18 -1.88 6.55
CA ALA A 84 7.74 -0.49 6.43
C ALA A 84 8.40 0.23 5.22
N SER A 85 9.69 -0.02 5.01
CA SER A 85 10.42 0.54 3.86
C SER A 85 9.92 -0.01 2.53
N GLU A 86 9.56 -1.28 2.47
CA GLU A 86 8.91 -1.89 1.30
C GLU A 86 7.54 -1.26 1.03
N LEU A 87 6.69 -1.16 2.05
CA LEU A 87 5.36 -0.54 1.91
C LEU A 87 5.44 0.92 1.45
N MET A 88 6.43 1.68 1.92
CA MET A 88 6.67 3.05 1.46
C MET A 88 7.13 3.13 -0.01
N LYS A 89 7.84 2.12 -0.52
CA LYS A 89 8.17 2.04 -1.96
C LYS A 89 6.91 1.80 -2.79
N ILE A 90 6.06 0.86 -2.37
CA ILE A 90 4.77 0.59 -3.01
C ILE A 90 3.91 1.87 -3.00
N LEU A 91 3.86 2.58 -1.87
CA LEU A 91 3.15 3.85 -1.74
C LEU A 91 3.67 4.91 -2.73
N SER A 92 4.98 5.01 -2.90
CA SER A 92 5.59 5.93 -3.88
C SER A 92 5.11 5.62 -5.30
N GLU A 93 5.02 4.35 -5.66
CA GLU A 93 4.51 3.93 -6.98
C GLU A 93 3.01 4.24 -7.13
N VAL A 94 2.19 3.88 -6.15
CA VAL A 94 0.74 4.17 -6.12
C VAL A 94 0.49 5.68 -6.27
N THR A 95 1.21 6.51 -5.52
CA THR A 95 1.09 7.97 -5.61
C THR A 95 1.58 8.52 -6.95
N GLY A 96 2.59 7.90 -7.56
CA GLY A 96 3.02 8.19 -8.93
C GLY A 96 1.92 7.95 -9.95
N ILE A 97 1.24 6.81 -9.87
CA ILE A 97 0.12 6.45 -10.76
C ILE A 97 -1.07 7.41 -10.55
N LEU A 98 -1.43 7.70 -9.30
CA LEU A 98 -2.47 8.67 -8.96
C LEU A 98 -2.21 10.04 -9.59
N LYS A 99 -0.97 10.56 -9.48
CA LYS A 99 -0.60 11.84 -10.08
C LYS A 99 -0.78 11.85 -11.60
N GLN A 100 -0.45 10.75 -12.27
CA GLN A 100 -0.62 10.62 -13.72
C GLN A 100 -2.10 10.62 -14.14
N ILE A 101 -2.96 9.94 -13.38
CA ILE A 101 -4.41 9.88 -13.65
C ILE A 101 -5.04 11.26 -13.41
N SER A 102 -4.76 11.87 -12.26
CA SER A 102 -5.30 13.18 -11.89
C SER A 102 -4.82 14.30 -12.82
N GLY A 103 -3.54 14.30 -13.20
CA GLY A 103 -2.97 15.28 -14.13
C GLY A 103 -3.58 15.20 -15.54
N ARG A 104 -3.85 14.00 -16.04
CA ARG A 104 -4.52 13.81 -17.34
C ARG A 104 -6.00 14.20 -17.30
N SER A 105 -6.68 14.03 -16.16
CA SER A 105 -8.09 14.41 -16.00
C SER A 105 -8.27 15.93 -16.10
N LEU A 106 -7.40 16.70 -15.43
CA LEU A 106 -7.43 18.17 -15.46
C LEU A 106 -7.18 18.74 -16.86
N LEU A 107 -6.20 18.21 -17.60
CA LEU A 107 -5.91 18.64 -18.97
C LEU A 107 -7.06 18.38 -19.96
N ASN A 108 -7.90 17.37 -19.70
CA ASN A 108 -9.08 17.07 -20.53
C ASN A 108 -10.31 17.90 -20.14
N LEU A 109 -10.39 18.39 -18.90
CA LEU A 109 -11.42 19.34 -18.47
C LEU A 109 -11.24 20.70 -19.15
N ASP A 110 -10.01 21.24 -19.17
CA ASP A 110 -9.73 22.52 -19.84
C ASP A 110 -10.05 22.50 -21.35
N ARG A 111 -9.82 21.36 -22.02
CA ARG A 111 -10.15 21.19 -23.45
C ARG A 111 -11.64 21.07 -23.77
N ARG A 112 -12.50 20.78 -22.79
CA ARG A 112 -13.95 20.70 -22.99
C ARG A 112 -14.67 22.00 -22.66
N VAL A 113 -13.98 22.95 -22.04
CA VAL A 113 -14.49 24.27 -21.66
C VAL A 113 -14.03 25.36 -22.63
N ALA A 114 -13.06 25.05 -23.52
CA ALA A 114 -12.63 25.88 -24.65
C ALA A 114 -13.39 25.50 -25.94
#